data_AF-A0A7X7AJ57-F1
#
_entry.id   AF-A0A7X7AJ57-F1
#
_cell.length_a   1.000
_cell.length_b   1.000
_cell.length_c   1.000
_cell.angle_alpha   90.00
_cell.angle_beta   90.00
_cell.angle_gamma   90.00
#
_symmetry.space_group_name_H-M   'P 1'
#
loop_
_entity.id
_entity.type
_entity.pdbx_description
1 polymer ?
#
loop_
_entity_poly.entity_id
_entity_poly.type
_entity_poly.pdbx_seq_one_letter_code
_entity_poly.pdbx_strand_id
1 'polypeptide(L)' 'SEDKMTVILITHNPLIAQMADRIITIRDGEVASNIQNDHKLAVDDIQW' A
#
# COMPACT_ATOMS: atom_id res chain seq x y z
N SER A 1 7.13 -23.50 -7.25
CA SER A 1 7.85 -22.26 -6.97
C SER A 1 6.81 -21.16 -6.96
N GLU A 2 6.68 -20.45 -5.85
CA GLU A 2 5.68 -19.39 -5.70
C GLU A 2 6.00 -18.26 -6.70
N ASP A 3 5.08 -17.98 -7.61
CA ASP A 3 5.28 -17.01 -8.68
C ASP A 3 5.47 -15.61 -8.08
N LYS A 4 6.57 -14.93 -8.46
CA LYS A 4 6.84 -13.54 -8.04
C LYS A 4 5.93 -12.60 -8.81
N MET A 5 4.70 -12.43 -8.34
CA MET A 5 3.74 -11.49 -8.90
C MET A 5 3.97 -10.07 -8.36
N THR A 6 3.96 -9.08 -9.24
CA THR A 6 3.88 -7.66 -8.84
C THR A 6 2.42 -7.25 -8.85
N VAL A 7 1.93 -6.72 -7.73
CA VAL A 7 0.54 -6.27 -7.57
C VAL A 7 0.53 -4.76 -7.33
N ILE A 8 -0.35 -4.04 -8.03
CA ILE A 8 -0.62 -2.62 -7.79
C ILE A 8 -2.06 -2.51 -7.29
N LEU A 9 -2.24 -1.96 -6.10
CA LEU A 9 -3.55 -1.70 -5.49
C LEU A 9 -3.74 -0.19 -5.36
N ILE A 10 -4.89 0.30 -5.83
CA ILE A 10 -5.28 1.71 -5.68
C ILE A 10 -6.41 1.77 -4.66
N THR A 11 -6.23 2.58 -3.63
CA THR A 11 -7.22 2.77 -2.56
C THR A 11 -7.20 4.21 -2.07
N HIS A 12 -8.34 4.69 -1.59
CA HIS A 12 -8.46 5.94 -0.84
C HIS A 12 -8.42 5.72 0.67
N ASN A 13 -8.40 4.45 1.14
CA ASN A 13 -8.32 4.11 2.56
C ASN A 13 -6.85 3.90 2.98
N PRO A 14 -6.28 4.75 3.85
CA PRO A 14 -4.90 4.64 4.30
C PRO A 14 -4.59 3.34 5.05
N LEU A 15 -5.57 2.70 5.71
CA LEU A 15 -5.37 1.43 6.42
C LEU A 15 -5.07 0.29 5.45
N ILE A 16 -5.76 0.25 4.30
CA ILE A 16 -5.51 -0.75 3.27
C ILE A 16 -4.12 -0.54 2.62
N ALA A 17 -3.73 0.72 2.42
CA ALA A 17 -2.41 1.04 1.85
C ALA A 17 -1.25 0.52 2.74
N GLN A 18 -1.44 0.49 4.06
CA GLN A 18 -0.45 0.00 5.02
C GLN A 18 -0.15 -1.50 4.93
N MET A 19 -0.84 -2.26 4.09
CA MET A 19 -0.47 -3.66 3.79
C MET A 19 0.64 -3.77 2.75
N ALA A 20 0.78 -2.77 1.90
CA ALA A 20 1.66 -2.83 0.73
C ALA A 20 3.13 -2.66 1.14
N ASP A 21 4.05 -3.27 0.38
CA ASP A 21 5.50 -3.08 0.55
C ASP A 21 5.96 -1.65 0.26
N ARG A 22 5.22 -0.93 -0.60
CA ARG A 22 5.49 0.46 -0.98
C ARG A 22 4.18 1.21 -1.13
N ILE A 23 4.14 2.41 -0.57
CA ILE A 23 2.97 3.30 -0.59
C ILE A 23 3.34 4.56 -1.35
N ILE A 24 2.62 4.81 -2.45
CA ILE A 24 2.72 6.03 -3.23
C ILE A 24 1.43 6.82 -3.03
N THR A 25 1.55 8.03 -2.49
CA THR A 25 0.41 8.92 -2.27
C THR A 25 0.32 9.89 -3.44
N ILE A 26 -0.83 9.96 -4.08
CA ILE A 26 -1.12 10.94 -5.14
C ILE A 26 -1.98 12.06 -4.56
N ARG A 27 -1.64 13.31 -4.90
CA ARG A 27 -2.42 14.49 -4.54
C ARG A 27 -2.38 15.47 -5.71
N ASP A 28 -3.55 15.98 -6.11
CA ASP A 28 -3.68 16.96 -7.20
C ASP A 28 -3.01 16.55 -8.52
N GLY A 29 -3.02 15.24 -8.81
CA GLY A 29 -2.41 14.65 -10.03
C GLY A 29 -0.90 14.41 -9.95
N GLU A 30 -0.28 14.74 -8.82
CA GLU A 30 1.17 14.61 -8.60
C GLU A 30 1.50 13.58 -7.51
N VAL A 31 2.71 13.04 -7.54
CA VAL A 31 3.23 12.17 -6.47
C VAL A 31 3.56 13.03 -5.26
N ALA A 32 2.75 12.94 -4.22
CA ALA A 32 2.96 13.64 -2.96
C ALA A 32 3.99 12.92 -2.07
N SER A 33 4.02 11.59 -2.08
CA SER A 33 5.01 10.80 -1.33
C SER A 33 5.24 9.42 -1.95
N ASN A 34 6.42 8.86 -1.72
CA ASN A 34 6.76 7.48 -2.05
C ASN A 34 7.57 6.90 -0.89
N ILE A 35 6.97 5.98 -0.14
CA ILE A 35 7.59 5.37 1.04
C ILE A 35 7.66 3.86 0.89
N GLN A 36 8.79 3.28 1.28
CA GLN A 36 8.86 1.86 1.57
C GLN A 36 8.22 1.63 2.94
N ASN A 37 7.36 0.63 3.05
CA ASN A 37 6.60 0.38 4.26
C ASN A 37 7.31 -0.67 5.12
N ASP A 38 8.07 -0.19 6.10
CA ASP A 38 8.83 -1.07 7.01
C ASP A 38 7.93 -1.75 8.06
N HIS A 39 6.70 -1.24 8.25
CA HIS A 39 5.73 -1.72 9.23
C HIS A 39 4.40 -2.09 8.55
N LYS A 40 4.43 -3.14 7.72
CA LYS A 40 3.24 -3.65 7.04
C LYS A 40 2.19 -4.15 8.04
N LEU A 41 0.95 -3.69 7.89
CA LEU A 41 -0.19 -4.24 8.61
C LEU A 41 -0.60 -5.58 8.00
N ALA A 42 -0.87 -6.58 8.85
CA ALA A 42 -1.48 -7.81 8.40
C ALA A 42 -2.93 -7.56 7.97
N VAL A 43 -3.42 -8.35 7.03
CA VAL A 43 -4.82 -8.28 6.55
C VAL A 43 -5.80 -8.36 7.72
N ASP A 44 -5.52 -9.25 8.67
CA ASP A 44 -6.37 -9.55 9.82
C ASP A 44 -6.46 -8.38 10.82
N ASP A 45 -5.53 -7.43 10.77
CA ASP A 45 -5.47 -6.28 11.67
C ASP A 45 -6.28 -5.07 11.14
N ILE A 46 -6.83 -5.15 9.93
CA ILE A 46 -7.60 -4.06 9.32
C ILE A 46 -9.06 -4.12 9.79
N GLN A 47 -9.44 -3.16 10.62
CA GLN A 47 -10.84 -2.93 10.98
C GLN A 47 -11.53 -2.05 9.92
N TRP A 48 -12.76 -2.43 9.55
CA TRP A 48 -13.57 -1.82 8.49
C TRP A 48 -14.56 -0.78 9.03
#